data_AF-A0A2M6ZG13-F1
#
_entry.id   AF-A0A2M6ZG13-F1
#
_cell.length_a   1.000
_cell.length_b   1.000
_cell.length_c   1.000
_cell.angle_alpha   90.00
_cell.angle_beta   90.00
_cell.angle_gamma   90.00
#
_symmetry.space_group_name_H-M   'P 1'
#
loop_
_entity.id
_entity.type
_entity.pdbx_description
1 polymer ?
#
loop_
_entity_poly.entity_id
_entity_poly.type
_entity_poly.pdbx_seq_one_letter_code
_entity_poly.pdbx_strand_id
1 'polypeptide(L)' 'MPKTITLRLREEVYEEFAIGAKLDNRPISNFIETMALRQIEESTFIDPAEMAEIKANKSLMRKLERGHRQAKVLKGKFV' A
#
# COMPACT_ATOMS: atom_id res chain seq x y z
N MET A 1 24.98 -11.75 -4.11
CA MET A 1 24.78 -12.93 -3.23
C MET A 1 23.49 -12.74 -2.46
N PRO A 2 22.53 -13.67 -2.50
CA PRO A 2 21.33 -13.56 -1.68
C PRO A 2 21.70 -13.68 -0.20
N LYS A 3 21.08 -12.85 0.65
CA LYS A 3 21.18 -12.91 2.11
C LYS A 3 19.85 -13.41 2.64
N THR A 4 19.87 -14.30 3.61
CA THR A 4 18.66 -14.85 4.23
C THR A 4 18.32 -14.04 5.47
N ILE A 5 17.06 -13.61 5.58
CA ILE A 5 16.51 -12.98 6.78
C ILE A 5 15.66 -14.01 7.49
N THR A 6 15.90 -14.20 8.79
CA THR A 6 15.04 -15.04 9.65
C THR A 6 14.29 -14.13 10.60
N LEU A 7 12.96 -14.24 10.63
CA LEU A 7 12.09 -13.39 11.43
C LEU A 7 11.27 -14.27 12.38
N ARG A 8 11.26 -13.94 13.67
CA ARG A 8 10.36 -14.57 14.64
C ARG A 8 9.08 -13.76 14.73
N LEU A 9 7.95 -14.40 14.46
CA LEU A 9 6.63 -13.79 14.49
C LEU A 9 5.76 -14.47 15.55
N ARG A 10 4.76 -13.72 16.05
CA ARG A 10 3.61 -14.31 16.71
C ARG A 10 2.66 -14.87 15.65
N GLU A 11 1.85 -15.87 16.00
CA GLU A 11 0.96 -16.55 15.05
C GLU A 11 0.03 -15.55 14.36
N GLU A 12 -0.60 -14.66 15.14
CA GLU A 12 -1.52 -13.65 14.62
C GLU A 12 -0.88 -12.76 13.53
N VAL A 13 0.40 -12.41 13.69
CA VAL A 13 1.13 -11.57 12.74
C VAL A 13 1.49 -12.35 11.49
N TYR A 14 1.84 -13.63 11.65
CA TYR A 14 2.10 -14.52 10.53
C TYR A 14 0.85 -14.70 9.66
N GLU A 15 -0.32 -14.91 10.28
CA GLU A 15 -1.60 -15.03 9.58
C GLU A 15 -1.93 -13.76 8.78
N GLU A 16 -1.75 -12.58 9.37
CA GLU A 16 -1.94 -11.32 8.65
C GLU A 16 -1.03 -11.20 7.41
N PHE A 17 0.24 -11.58 7.53
CA PHE A 17 1.17 -11.58 6.39
C PHE A 17 0.77 -12.61 5.33
N ALA A 18 0.30 -13.79 5.74
CA ALA A 18 -0.16 -14.82 4.82
C ALA A 18 -1.41 -14.38 4.03
N ILE A 19 -2.36 -13.73 4.71
CA ILE A 19 -3.56 -13.15 4.06
C ILE A 19 -3.15 -12.06 3.08
N GLY A 20 -2.30 -11.13 3.50
CA GLY A 20 -1.80 -10.05 2.65
C GLY A 20 -1.09 -10.58 1.39
N ALA A 21 -0.18 -11.53 1.56
CA ALA A 21 0.55 -12.17 0.47
C ALA A 21 -0.39 -12.91 -0.51
N LYS A 22 -1.43 -13.57 0.00
CA LYS A 22 -2.45 -14.24 -0.81
C LYS A 22 -3.28 -13.25 -1.64
N LEU A 23 -3.71 -12.14 -1.04
CA LEU A 23 -4.45 -11.08 -1.73
C LEU A 23 -3.62 -10.43 -2.83
N ASP A 24 -2.32 -10.28 -2.58
CA ASP A 24 -1.35 -9.69 -3.50
C ASP A 24 -0.72 -10.73 -4.47
N ASN A 25 -1.27 -11.96 -4.47
CA ASN A 25 -0.92 -13.10 -5.30
C ASN A 25 0.59 -13.39 -5.40
N ARG A 26 1.30 -13.38 -4.25
CA ARG A 26 2.75 -13.58 -4.18
C ARG A 26 3.18 -14.35 -2.92
N PRO A 27 4.40 -14.92 -2.89
CA PRO A 27 4.93 -15.54 -1.69
C PRO A 27 5.11 -14.55 -0.53
N ILE A 28 4.99 -15.03 0.72
CA ILE A 28 5.13 -14.21 1.92
C ILE A 28 6.47 -13.45 1.96
N SER A 29 7.58 -14.10 1.59
CA SER A 29 8.90 -13.45 1.56
C SER A 29 8.93 -12.23 0.64
N ASN A 30 8.38 -12.37 -0.58
CA ASN A 30 8.32 -11.29 -1.55
C ASN A 30 7.33 -10.20 -1.16
N PHE A 31 6.21 -10.57 -0.52
CA PHE A 31 5.27 -9.61 0.06
C PHE A 31 5.95 -8.72 1.11
N ILE A 32 6.65 -9.34 2.08
CA ILE A 32 7.36 -8.62 3.14
C ILE A 32 8.43 -7.70 2.54
N GLU A 33 9.23 -8.19 1.60
CA GLU A 33 10.25 -7.39 0.91
C GLU A 33 9.63 -6.18 0.19
N THR A 34 8.56 -6.40 -0.57
CA THR A 34 7.88 -5.33 -1.32
C THR A 34 7.32 -4.26 -0.38
N MET A 35 6.63 -4.68 0.69
CA MET A 35 6.02 -3.75 1.64
C MET A 35 7.08 -2.97 2.42
N ALA A 36 8.19 -3.62 2.81
CA ALA A 36 9.30 -2.96 3.48
C ALA A 36 9.97 -1.91 2.58
N LEU A 37 10.25 -2.24 1.32
CA LEU A 37 10.82 -1.30 0.35
C LEU A 37 9.89 -0.11 0.12
N ARG A 38 8.60 -0.39 -0.11
CA ARG A 38 7.59 0.65 -0.29
C ARG A 38 7.48 1.58 0.91
N GLN A 39 7.51 1.05 2.13
CA GLN A 39 7.48 1.86 3.35
C GLN A 39 8.73 2.75 3.47
N ILE A 40 9.91 2.23 3.12
CA ILE A 40 11.15 3.01 3.09
C ILE A 40 11.03 4.13 2.06
N GLU A 41 10.59 3.81 0.84
CA GLU A 41 10.38 4.80 -0.22
C GLU A 41 9.38 5.88 0.19
N GLU A 42 8.20 5.50 0.68
CA GLU A 42 7.19 6.45 1.17
C GLU A 42 7.76 7.34 2.29
N SER A 43 8.53 6.77 3.22
CA SER A 43 9.15 7.57 4.29
C SER A 43 10.29 8.49 3.83
N THR A 44 10.96 8.15 2.73
CA THR A 44 12.17 8.86 2.26
C THR A 44 11.86 9.91 1.19
N PHE A 45 10.85 9.66 0.34
CA PHE A 45 10.56 10.48 -0.84
C PHE A 45 9.34 11.40 -0.69
N ILE A 46 8.56 11.30 0.39
CA ILE A 46 7.44 12.23 0.64
C ILE A 46 8.00 13.53 1.22
N ASP A 47 8.02 14.60 0.43
CA ASP A 47 8.23 15.97 0.95
C ASP A 47 7.04 16.37 1.83
N PRO A 48 7.24 16.60 3.14
CA PRO A 48 6.17 17.03 4.04
C PRO A 48 5.46 18.31 3.60
N ALA A 49 6.18 19.24 2.95
CA ALA A 49 5.60 20.50 2.46
C ALA A 49 4.66 20.26 1.27
N GLU A 50 5.12 19.51 0.26
CA GLU A 50 4.29 19.13 -0.88
C GLU A 50 3.05 18.35 -0.44
N MET A 51 3.20 17.41 0.49
CA MET A 51 2.08 16.64 1.04
C MET A 51 1.09 17.52 1.81
N ALA A 52 1.57 18.57 2.50
CA ALA A 52 0.70 19.53 3.16
C ALA A 52 -0.10 20.36 2.15
N GLU A 53 0.50 20.78 1.03
CA GLU A 53 -0.18 21.49 -0.05
C GLU A 53 -1.26 20.62 -0.73
N ILE A 54 -0.95 19.35 -1.01
CA ILE A 54 -1.91 18.38 -1.56
C ILE A 54 -3.12 18.25 -0.64
N LYS A 55 -2.89 18.07 0.68
CA LYS A 55 -3.96 17.95 1.68
C LYS A 55 -4.78 19.23 1.83
N ALA A 56 -4.15 20.40 1.70
CA ALA A 56 -4.82 21.70 1.77
C ALA A 56 -5.70 21.97 0.52
N ASN A 57 -5.41 21.31 -0.61
CA ASN A 57 -6.17 21.49 -1.84
C ASN A 57 -7.54 20.77 -1.79
N LYS A 58 -8.55 21.47 -1.28
CA LYS A 58 -9.94 20.97 -1.15
C LYS A 58 -10.56 20.52 -2.47
N SER A 59 -10.20 21.14 -3.59
CA SER A 59 -10.72 20.77 -4.91
C SER A 59 -10.20 19.42 -5.36
N LEU A 60 -8.88 19.20 -5.20
CA LEU A 60 -8.23 17.93 -5.48
C LEU A 60 -8.78 16.80 -4.61
N MET A 61 -8.87 17.02 -3.29
CA MET A 61 -9.39 16.03 -2.35
C MET A 61 -10.82 15.58 -2.69
N ARG A 62 -11.71 16.53 -3.02
CA ARG A 62 -13.09 16.21 -3.44
C ARG A 62 -13.13 15.36 -4.71
N LYS A 63 -12.23 15.61 -5.67
CA LYS A 63 -12.13 14.81 -6.90
C LYS A 63 -11.66 13.39 -6.60
N LEU A 64 -10.63 13.23 -5.75
CA LEU A 64 -10.11 11.93 -5.33
C LEU A 64 -11.17 11.09 -4.62
N GLU A 65 -11.88 11.67 -3.64
CA GLU A 65 -12.98 10.98 -2.95
C GLU A 65 -14.10 10.57 -3.90
N ARG A 66 -14.45 11.43 -4.86
CA ARG A 66 -15.45 11.11 -5.88
C ARG A 66 -15.00 9.92 -6.73
N GLY A 67 -13.74 9.93 -7.17
CA GLY A 67 -13.15 8.83 -7.94
C GLY A 67 -13.17 7.51 -7.16
N HIS A 68 -12.77 7.54 -5.89
CA HIS A 68 -12.81 6.38 -4.99
C HIS A 68 -14.23 5.79 -4.86
N ARG A 69 -15.23 6.65 -4.62
CA ARG A 69 -16.63 6.22 -4.57
C ARG A 69 -17.09 5.60 -5.89
N GLN A 70 -16.68 6.16 -7.01
CA GLN A 70 -17.04 5.66 -8.35
C GLN A 70 -16.40 4.31 -8.64
N ALA A 71 -15.13 4.12 -8.28
CA ALA A 71 -14.42 2.84 -8.43
C ALA A 71 -15.05 1.73 -7.59
N LYS A 72 -15.45 2.03 -6.35
CA LYS A 72 -16.16 1.07 -5.48
C LYS A 72 -17.45 0.52 -6.08
N VAL A 73 -18.19 1.34 -6.83
CA VAL A 73 -19.43 0.93 -7.50
C VAL A 73 -19.19 0.48 -8.95
N LEU A 74 -17.94 0.23 -9.34
CA LEU A 74 -17.51 -0.18 -10.69
C LEU A 74 -18.05 0.72 -11.81
N LYS A 75 -18.25 2.01 -11.50
CA LYS A 75 -18.78 2.97 -12.48
C LYS A 75 -17.74 3.22 -13.57
N GLY A 76 -18.12 2.96 -14.82
CA GLY A 76 -17.21 3.08 -15.97
C GLY A 76 -16.50 1.78 -16.35
N LYS A 77 -16.91 0.63 -15.78
CA LYS A 77 -16.49 -0.68 -16.29
C LYS A 77 -16.88 -0.79 -17.78
N PHE A 78 -15.88 -1.03 -18.64
CA PHE A 78 -16.11 -1.46 -20.00
C PHE A 78 -16.76 -2.85 -19.96
N VAL A 79 -17.92 -2.98 -20.60
CA VAL A 79 -18.63 -4.25 -20.79
C VAL A 79 -17.90 -5.03 -21.88
#